data_AF-A0A8S3YEM0-F1
#
_entry.id   AF-A0A8S3YEM0-F1
#
_cell.length_a   1.000
_cell.length_b   1.000
_cell.length_c   1.000
_cell.angle_alpha   90.00
_cell.angle_beta   90.00
_cell.angle_gamma   90.00
#
_symmetry.space_group_name_H-M   'P 1'
#
loop_
_entity.id
_entity.type
_entity.pdbx_description
1 polymer ?
#
loop_
_entity_poly.entity_id
_entity_poly.type
_entity_poly.pdbx_seq_one_letter_code
_entity_poly.pdbx_strand_id
1 'polypeptide(L)'
;STSPVDKIDLSLDVTMSVQNCSKPEVVKDGIRKVILQLIENQNRRYVGICPNNCSSDFQIKIVDLCGKSFGSKQQTSGNATVNVSVNQTDAVVRGQNGRLRPSMPALIEAFYDLDPVNETLTNYTLSIDSVKVAGCGPGCVVSNSYYPQICVPGQFVAVDKCEACAKGNYSTHPVSDKCEPCPDGQTTATVGAGINASSCYEICVPGQFFRVDKCEPCAEGSYSTHPVSDKCESCPDGQTTATVGAGINASSCDGICATNKNYCGDKGTCEINSEKKHYCHCHSDYYGDVCDLRQEPEDENLKIVIGVTAGVGGLLLILAIICGILACRRKAAERKSATASLESESDVTHIRFPRFNPTKNWFDPFMYREETLDLPRPSSHSTH
;
A
#
# COMPACT_ATOMS: atom_id res chain seq x y z
N SER A 1 -28.53 -15.04 -7.31
CA SER A 1 -27.48 -16.05 -7.53
C SER A 1 -26.90 -16.44 -6.19
N THR A 2 -27.12 -17.68 -5.73
CA THR A 2 -26.32 -18.24 -4.65
C THR A 2 -24.92 -18.49 -5.18
N SER A 3 -23.89 -18.01 -4.49
CA SER A 3 -22.51 -18.45 -4.76
C SER A 3 -22.45 -19.99 -4.72
N PRO A 4 -21.58 -20.63 -5.53
CA PRO A 4 -21.27 -22.03 -5.29
C PRO A 4 -20.81 -22.15 -3.83
N VAL A 5 -21.45 -23.04 -3.07
CA VAL A 5 -20.98 -23.34 -1.71
C VAL A 5 -19.81 -24.28 -1.91
N ASP A 6 -18.60 -23.79 -1.67
CA ASP A 6 -17.38 -24.57 -1.81
C ASP A 6 -17.49 -25.85 -0.96
N LYS A 7 -17.27 -26.99 -1.60
CA LYS A 7 -17.30 -28.30 -0.96
C LYS A 7 -15.92 -28.65 -0.45
N ILE A 8 -15.83 -29.08 0.80
CA ILE A 8 -14.59 -29.47 1.47
C ILE A 8 -14.74 -30.82 2.16
N ASP A 9 -13.64 -31.54 2.32
CA ASP A 9 -13.61 -32.80 3.06
C ASP A 9 -13.05 -32.52 4.46
N LEU A 10 -13.77 -32.87 5.52
CA LEU A 10 -13.34 -32.66 6.91
C LEU A 10 -12.78 -33.97 7.49
N SER A 11 -11.77 -33.88 8.36
CA SER A 11 -11.23 -35.06 9.06
C SER A 11 -10.85 -34.73 10.51
N LEU A 12 -11.30 -35.60 11.42
CA LEU A 12 -11.11 -35.50 12.87
C LEU A 12 -10.46 -36.77 13.42
N ASP A 13 -9.53 -36.60 14.35
CA ASP A 13 -8.97 -37.68 15.18
C ASP A 13 -9.70 -37.67 16.53
N VAL A 14 -10.52 -38.70 16.77
CA VAL A 14 -11.27 -38.90 18.01
C VAL A 14 -10.52 -39.92 18.87
N THR A 15 -10.16 -39.52 20.08
CA THR A 15 -9.59 -40.42 21.10
C THR A 15 -10.69 -40.82 22.08
N MET A 16 -10.84 -42.12 22.29
CA MET A 16 -11.84 -42.69 23.20
C MET A 16 -11.17 -43.62 24.21
N SER A 17 -11.61 -43.61 25.46
CA SER A 17 -11.23 -44.62 26.45
C SER A 17 -12.20 -45.80 26.42
N VAL A 18 -11.63 -47.00 26.49
CA VAL A 18 -12.34 -48.29 26.44
C VAL A 18 -12.09 -49.02 27.76
N GLN A 19 -13.13 -49.17 28.58
CA GLN A 19 -12.98 -49.81 29.89
C GLN A 19 -12.85 -51.34 29.79
N ASN A 20 -13.40 -51.97 28.74
CA ASN A 20 -13.38 -53.42 28.57
C ASN A 20 -12.97 -53.85 27.16
N CYS A 21 -11.70 -54.23 27.01
CA CYS A 21 -11.10 -54.66 25.76
C CYS A 21 -11.30 -56.15 25.43
N SER A 22 -12.08 -56.90 26.22
CA SER A 22 -12.23 -58.36 26.06
C SER A 22 -12.94 -58.81 24.78
N LYS A 23 -13.70 -57.92 24.13
CA LYS A 23 -14.48 -58.21 22.91
C LYS A 23 -14.31 -57.11 21.85
N PRO A 24 -13.16 -57.04 21.16
CA PRO A 24 -12.83 -55.90 20.28
C PRO A 24 -13.86 -55.65 19.17
N GLU A 25 -14.49 -56.67 18.59
CA GLU A 25 -15.52 -56.46 17.55
C GLU A 25 -16.79 -55.79 18.10
N VAL A 26 -17.17 -56.07 19.34
CA VAL A 26 -18.30 -55.39 20.01
C VAL A 26 -17.94 -53.93 20.29
N VAL A 27 -16.70 -53.67 20.73
CA VAL A 27 -16.20 -52.31 20.93
C VAL A 27 -16.17 -51.52 19.62
N LYS A 28 -15.73 -52.12 18.50
CA LYS A 28 -15.75 -51.48 17.17
C LYS A 28 -17.16 -51.15 16.69
N ASP A 29 -18.14 -52.01 16.95
CA ASP A 29 -19.56 -51.75 16.65
C ASP A 29 -20.11 -50.59 17.50
N GLY A 30 -19.80 -50.56 18.80
CA GLY A 30 -20.15 -49.45 19.69
C GLY A 30 -19.57 -48.11 19.25
N ILE A 31 -18.26 -48.07 18.96
CA ILE A 31 -17.56 -46.88 18.44
C ILE A 31 -18.25 -46.37 17.17
N ARG A 32 -18.55 -47.26 16.20
CA ARG A 32 -19.23 -46.84 14.96
C ARG A 32 -20.62 -46.27 15.24
N LYS A 33 -21.43 -46.92 16.09
CA LYS A 33 -22.77 -46.46 16.45
C LYS A 33 -22.75 -45.09 17.14
N VAL A 34 -21.89 -44.90 18.13
CA VAL A 34 -21.73 -43.62 18.85
C VAL A 34 -21.41 -42.50 17.87
N ILE A 35 -20.37 -42.66 17.05
CA ILE A 35 -19.93 -41.60 16.14
C ILE A 35 -20.99 -41.34 15.05
N LEU A 36 -21.60 -42.37 14.46
CA LEU A 36 -22.70 -42.20 13.49
C LEU A 36 -23.87 -41.40 14.09
N GLN A 37 -24.32 -41.75 15.29
CA GLN A 37 -25.42 -41.07 15.97
C GLN A 37 -25.12 -39.58 16.24
N LEU A 38 -23.89 -39.25 16.66
CA LEU A 38 -23.46 -37.86 16.85
C LEU A 38 -23.50 -37.05 15.54
N ILE A 39 -22.93 -37.60 14.46
CA ILE A 39 -22.87 -36.91 13.15
C ILE A 39 -24.25 -36.77 12.52
N GLU A 40 -25.10 -37.81 12.58
CA GLU A 40 -26.49 -37.73 12.09
C GLU A 40 -27.30 -36.68 12.86
N ASN A 41 -27.16 -36.61 14.18
CA ASN A 41 -27.82 -35.58 14.99
C ASN A 41 -27.32 -34.17 14.63
N GLN A 42 -26.03 -34.01 14.38
CA GLN A 42 -25.46 -32.71 14.01
C GLN A 42 -25.86 -32.28 12.59
N ASN A 43 -25.94 -33.18 11.62
CA ASN A 43 -26.45 -32.87 10.27
C ASN A 43 -27.94 -32.46 10.28
N ARG A 44 -28.73 -32.92 11.26
CA ARG A 44 -30.11 -32.41 11.48
C ARG A 44 -30.14 -30.98 12.02
N ARG A 45 -29.12 -30.56 12.76
CA ARG A 45 -28.99 -29.18 13.31
C ARG A 45 -28.40 -28.20 12.30
N TYR A 46 -27.47 -28.67 11.49
CA TYR A 46 -26.74 -27.90 10.50
C TYR A 46 -26.80 -28.59 9.13
N VAL A 47 -27.68 -28.08 8.26
CA VAL A 47 -27.82 -28.60 6.90
C VAL A 47 -26.55 -28.29 6.11
N GLY A 48 -25.97 -29.32 5.50
CA GLY A 48 -24.77 -29.24 4.67
C GLY A 48 -23.56 -30.03 5.20
N ILE A 49 -23.63 -30.64 6.40
CA ILE A 49 -22.55 -31.50 6.91
C ILE A 49 -22.43 -32.76 6.05
N CYS A 50 -23.53 -33.48 5.84
CA CYS A 50 -23.66 -34.53 4.83
C CYS A 50 -24.72 -34.07 3.82
N PRO A 51 -24.33 -33.58 2.62
CA PRO A 51 -25.30 -33.02 1.68
C PRO A 51 -26.14 -34.08 0.96
N ASN A 52 -25.60 -35.29 0.77
CA ASN A 52 -26.31 -36.39 0.10
C ASN A 52 -26.88 -37.34 1.15
N ASN A 53 -26.00 -37.96 1.94
CA ASN A 53 -26.34 -38.91 3.00
C ASN A 53 -25.12 -39.20 3.90
N CYS A 54 -25.29 -39.12 5.22
CA CYS A 54 -24.25 -39.51 6.19
C CYS A 54 -23.92 -41.02 6.19
N SER A 55 -24.54 -41.85 5.34
CA SER A 55 -24.08 -43.23 5.09
C SER A 55 -23.00 -43.35 3.99
N SER A 56 -22.94 -42.39 3.06
CA SER A 56 -22.01 -42.40 1.91
C SER A 56 -20.94 -41.33 2.02
N ASP A 57 -21.32 -40.16 2.52
CA ASP A 57 -20.47 -38.97 2.64
C ASP A 57 -19.52 -39.09 3.85
N PHE A 58 -19.44 -40.25 4.49
CA PHE A 58 -18.92 -40.39 5.84
C PHE A 58 -18.12 -41.69 6.02
N GLN A 59 -16.95 -41.59 6.65
CA GLN A 59 -16.04 -42.71 6.86
C GLN A 59 -15.50 -42.74 8.29
N ILE A 60 -15.63 -43.90 8.95
CA ILE A 60 -15.00 -44.17 10.26
C ILE A 60 -13.90 -45.20 10.08
N LYS A 61 -12.66 -44.81 10.35
CA LYS A 61 -11.47 -45.67 10.35
C LYS A 61 -10.88 -45.75 11.76
N ILE A 62 -11.08 -46.89 12.43
CA ILE A 62 -10.45 -47.18 13.71
C ILE A 62 -8.98 -47.53 13.43
N VAL A 63 -8.04 -46.68 13.88
CA VAL A 63 -6.61 -46.77 13.59
C VAL A 63 -5.87 -47.62 14.62
N ASP A 64 -6.20 -47.44 15.91
CA ASP A 64 -5.75 -48.31 16.99
C ASP A 64 -6.92 -48.57 17.95
N LEU A 65 -6.86 -49.73 18.62
CA LEU A 65 -7.90 -50.18 19.54
C LEU A 65 -7.26 -51.00 20.66
N CYS A 66 -7.44 -50.53 21.89
CA CYS A 66 -6.95 -51.16 23.12
C CYS A 66 -5.42 -51.24 23.27
N GLY A 67 -4.66 -50.67 22.33
CA GLY A 67 -3.20 -50.65 22.33
C GLY A 67 -2.57 -51.97 21.87
N LYS A 68 -1.50 -51.86 21.08
CA LYS A 68 -0.75 -53.02 20.55
C LYS A 68 0.11 -53.70 21.62
N SER A 69 -0.46 -54.64 22.36
CA SER A 69 0.32 -55.47 23.30
C SER A 69 1.11 -56.57 22.58
N PHE A 70 2.41 -56.33 22.40
CA PHE A 70 3.40 -57.35 22.03
C PHE A 70 3.79 -58.19 23.26
N GLY A 71 2.86 -59.05 23.76
CA GLY A 71 3.21 -60.10 24.72
C GLY A 71 2.16 -60.46 25.79
N SER A 72 1.47 -61.58 25.58
CA SER A 72 0.92 -62.54 26.56
C SER A 72 0.02 -62.09 27.74
N LYS A 73 -0.15 -60.80 28.01
CA LYS A 73 -1.16 -60.29 28.97
C LYS A 73 -2.24 -59.51 28.22
N GLN A 74 -3.46 -60.03 28.25
CA GLN A 74 -4.63 -59.30 27.75
C GLN A 74 -4.80 -58.01 28.55
N GLN A 75 -4.77 -56.88 27.85
CA GLN A 75 -5.04 -55.58 28.43
C GLN A 75 -6.55 -55.48 28.71
N THR A 76 -6.94 -55.16 29.94
CA THR A 76 -8.35 -55.11 30.34
C THR A 76 -9.04 -53.83 29.88
N SER A 77 -8.31 -52.71 29.91
CA SER A 77 -8.73 -51.39 29.42
C SER A 77 -7.65 -50.78 28.52
N GLY A 78 -8.02 -49.81 27.69
CA GLY A 78 -7.10 -49.14 26.78
C GLY A 78 -7.78 -48.06 25.96
N ASN A 79 -7.07 -47.54 24.97
CA ASN A 79 -7.49 -46.38 24.19
C ASN A 79 -7.89 -46.81 22.78
N ALA A 80 -8.84 -46.11 22.18
CA ALA A 80 -9.15 -46.22 20.75
C ALA A 80 -8.87 -44.88 20.06
N THR A 81 -8.15 -44.94 18.93
CA THR A 81 -7.91 -43.78 18.06
C THR A 81 -8.72 -43.99 16.79
N VAL A 82 -9.61 -43.05 16.50
CA VAL A 82 -10.60 -43.18 15.43
C VAL A 82 -10.53 -41.96 14.52
N ASN A 83 -10.18 -42.18 13.27
CA ASN A 83 -10.19 -41.17 12.24
C ASN A 83 -11.60 -41.12 11.64
N VAL A 84 -12.20 -39.95 11.67
CA VAL A 84 -13.56 -39.66 11.24
C VAL A 84 -13.48 -38.67 10.09
N SER A 85 -13.88 -39.07 8.89
CA SER A 85 -13.85 -38.22 7.70
C SER A 85 -15.26 -37.98 7.16
N VAL A 86 -15.56 -36.73 6.81
CA VAL A 86 -16.82 -36.32 6.16
C VAL A 86 -16.46 -35.67 4.83
N ASN A 87 -16.99 -36.19 3.73
CA ASN A 87 -16.64 -35.75 2.38
C ASN A 87 -17.74 -34.84 1.81
N GLN A 88 -17.37 -33.97 0.88
CA GLN A 88 -18.30 -33.05 0.18
C GLN A 88 -19.10 -32.12 1.12
N THR A 89 -18.62 -31.89 2.35
CA THR A 89 -19.24 -30.99 3.32
C THR A 89 -19.29 -29.56 2.78
N ASP A 90 -20.40 -28.84 2.99
CA ASP A 90 -20.46 -27.40 2.70
C ASP A 90 -19.44 -26.64 3.59
N ALA A 91 -18.58 -25.79 3.02
CA ALA A 91 -17.63 -25.00 3.81
C ALA A 91 -18.35 -24.08 4.83
N VAL A 92 -19.56 -23.64 4.50
CA VAL A 92 -20.45 -22.87 5.38
C VAL A 92 -21.82 -23.55 5.45
N VAL A 93 -22.13 -24.12 6.61
CA VAL A 93 -23.39 -24.82 6.90
C VAL A 93 -24.45 -23.87 7.45
N ARG A 94 -25.72 -24.25 7.27
CA ARG A 94 -26.88 -23.48 7.71
C ARG A 94 -27.53 -24.14 8.93
N GLY A 95 -27.50 -23.46 10.07
CA GLY A 95 -28.25 -23.89 11.26
C GLY A 95 -29.76 -23.77 11.08
N GLN A 96 -30.55 -24.52 11.86
CA GLN A 96 -32.03 -24.46 11.83
C GLN A 96 -32.62 -23.05 12.01
N ASN A 97 -31.93 -22.17 12.73
CA ASN A 97 -32.28 -20.76 12.90
C ASN A 97 -31.92 -19.86 11.69
N GLY A 98 -31.49 -20.45 10.57
CA GLY A 98 -31.03 -19.76 9.37
C GLY A 98 -29.62 -19.15 9.46
N ARG A 99 -28.97 -19.19 10.63
CA ARG A 99 -27.62 -18.63 10.83
C ARG A 99 -26.57 -19.50 10.14
N LEU A 100 -25.70 -18.84 9.37
CA LEU A 100 -24.54 -19.47 8.75
C LEU A 100 -23.42 -19.69 9.78
N ARG A 101 -22.73 -20.84 9.69
CA ARG A 101 -21.57 -21.21 10.50
C ARG A 101 -20.52 -21.88 9.60
N PRO A 102 -19.22 -21.71 9.86
CA PRO A 102 -18.20 -22.58 9.27
C PRO A 102 -18.47 -24.04 9.67
N SER A 103 -18.26 -24.98 8.76
CA SER A 103 -18.64 -26.39 9.00
C SER A 103 -17.75 -27.10 10.01
N MET A 104 -16.45 -26.83 10.08
CA MET A 104 -15.57 -27.53 11.02
C MET A 104 -15.94 -27.30 12.49
N PRO A 105 -16.13 -26.06 13.00
CA PRO A 105 -16.64 -25.85 14.36
C PRO A 105 -18.00 -26.53 14.60
N ALA A 106 -18.91 -26.46 13.63
CA ALA A 106 -20.22 -27.12 13.72
C ALA A 106 -20.09 -28.66 13.76
N LEU A 107 -19.15 -29.25 13.03
CA LEU A 107 -18.87 -30.69 13.09
C LEU A 107 -18.27 -31.09 14.44
N ILE A 108 -17.31 -30.31 14.95
CA ILE A 108 -16.65 -30.62 16.22
C ILE A 108 -17.63 -30.46 17.40
N GLU A 109 -18.55 -29.49 17.37
CA GLU A 109 -19.64 -29.33 18.37
C GLU A 109 -20.41 -30.65 18.61
N ALA A 110 -20.51 -31.54 17.61
CA ALA A 110 -21.16 -32.85 17.74
C ALA A 110 -20.51 -33.77 18.80
N PHE A 111 -19.22 -33.59 19.09
CA PHE A 111 -18.47 -34.45 20.02
C PHE A 111 -18.40 -33.91 21.45
N TYR A 112 -19.01 -32.75 21.71
CA TYR A 112 -19.14 -32.17 23.05
C TYR A 112 -20.56 -32.34 23.60
N ASP A 113 -21.56 -32.40 22.72
CA ASP A 113 -22.94 -32.74 23.08
C ASP A 113 -23.15 -34.25 23.01
N LEU A 114 -22.86 -34.93 24.12
CA LEU A 114 -22.92 -36.39 24.24
C LEU A 114 -24.29 -36.92 24.71
N ASP A 115 -25.24 -36.04 25.03
CA ASP A 115 -26.61 -36.42 25.44
C ASP A 115 -27.29 -37.39 24.46
N PRO A 116 -27.18 -37.26 23.12
CA PRO A 116 -27.82 -38.17 22.16
C PRO A 116 -27.29 -39.61 22.18
N VAL A 117 -26.13 -39.84 22.80
CA VAL A 117 -25.41 -41.12 22.76
C VAL A 117 -25.03 -41.65 24.15
N ASN A 118 -25.49 -41.01 25.23
CA ASN A 118 -25.14 -41.39 26.60
C ASN A 118 -25.51 -42.86 26.92
N GLU A 119 -26.67 -43.32 26.47
CA GLU A 119 -27.07 -44.75 26.56
C GLU A 119 -26.17 -45.66 25.71
N THR A 120 -25.74 -45.23 24.52
CA THR A 120 -24.82 -46.01 23.68
C THR A 120 -23.43 -46.08 24.33
N LEU A 121 -22.90 -44.96 24.83
CA LEU A 121 -21.61 -44.89 25.51
C LEU A 121 -21.56 -45.81 26.75
N THR A 122 -22.61 -45.77 27.58
CA THR A 122 -22.71 -46.63 28.78
C THR A 122 -22.86 -48.12 28.43
N ASN A 123 -23.69 -48.47 27.45
CA ASN A 123 -23.86 -49.86 27.00
C ASN A 123 -22.57 -50.52 26.48
N TYR A 124 -21.67 -49.74 25.87
CA TYR A 124 -20.38 -50.23 25.34
C TYR A 124 -19.18 -49.89 26.25
N THR A 125 -19.41 -49.25 27.41
CA THR A 125 -18.38 -48.79 28.36
C THR A 125 -17.26 -47.93 27.73
N LEU A 126 -17.70 -46.96 26.93
CA LEU A 126 -16.88 -46.01 26.18
C LEU A 126 -16.97 -44.59 26.79
N SER A 127 -15.89 -43.83 26.70
CA SER A 127 -15.91 -42.36 26.84
C SER A 127 -15.15 -41.70 25.68
N ILE A 128 -15.54 -40.47 25.33
CA ILE A 128 -14.78 -39.63 24.39
C ILE A 128 -13.88 -38.73 25.21
N ASP A 129 -12.57 -38.80 24.97
CA ASP A 129 -11.56 -38.14 25.80
C ASP A 129 -11.05 -36.85 25.15
N SER A 130 -10.84 -36.86 23.83
CA SER A 130 -10.48 -35.67 23.05
C SER A 130 -10.82 -35.83 21.58
N VAL A 131 -11.11 -34.70 20.93
CA VAL A 131 -11.26 -34.60 19.48
C VAL A 131 -10.27 -33.56 18.97
N LYS A 132 -9.52 -33.92 17.93
CA LYS A 132 -8.57 -33.05 17.25
C LYS A 132 -8.92 -32.94 15.78
N VAL A 133 -8.62 -31.80 15.18
CA VAL A 133 -8.66 -31.68 13.72
C VAL A 133 -7.49 -32.45 13.14
N ALA A 134 -7.78 -33.47 12.34
CA ALA A 134 -6.78 -34.26 11.61
C ALA A 134 -6.48 -33.67 10.22
N GLY A 135 -7.48 -32.99 9.63
CA GLY A 135 -7.36 -32.34 8.34
C GLY A 135 -8.68 -31.67 7.92
N CYS A 136 -8.62 -30.85 6.88
CA CYS A 136 -9.77 -30.13 6.33
C CYS A 136 -9.79 -30.15 4.80
N GLY A 137 -9.27 -31.25 4.23
CA GLY A 137 -9.28 -31.50 2.80
C GLY A 137 -8.20 -30.71 2.06
N PRO A 138 -8.12 -30.88 0.74
CA PRO A 138 -7.22 -30.08 -0.08
C PRO A 138 -7.63 -28.60 -0.01
N GLY A 139 -6.65 -27.72 0.15
CA GLY A 139 -6.86 -26.27 0.23
C GLY A 139 -6.96 -25.63 1.62
N CYS A 140 -6.64 -26.40 2.66
CA CYS A 140 -6.87 -25.99 4.02
C CYS A 140 -5.75 -26.45 4.96
N VAL A 141 -5.36 -25.59 5.90
CA VAL A 141 -4.25 -25.78 6.83
C VAL A 141 -4.70 -25.73 8.29
N VAL A 142 -4.10 -26.60 9.10
CA VAL A 142 -4.47 -26.83 10.50
C VAL A 142 -3.33 -26.35 11.40
N SER A 143 -3.20 -25.03 11.56
CA SER A 143 -2.09 -24.40 12.29
C SER A 143 -2.28 -24.44 13.81
N ASN A 144 -2.23 -25.63 14.42
CA ASN A 144 -2.33 -25.88 15.87
C ASN A 144 -3.54 -25.21 16.57
N SER A 145 -4.59 -24.94 15.80
CA SER A 145 -5.76 -24.15 16.17
C SER A 145 -7.03 -24.93 15.83
N TYR A 146 -8.07 -24.71 16.62
CA TYR A 146 -9.38 -25.33 16.44
C TYR A 146 -10.10 -24.84 15.17
N TYR A 147 -9.60 -23.76 14.58
CA TYR A 147 -10.13 -23.15 13.36
C TYR A 147 -9.20 -23.47 12.19
N PRO A 148 -9.60 -24.37 11.27
CA PRO A 148 -8.89 -24.52 10.01
C PRO A 148 -8.83 -23.21 9.23
N GLN A 149 -7.66 -22.86 8.70
CA GLN A 149 -7.52 -21.77 7.74
C GLN A 149 -7.70 -22.33 6.33
N ILE A 150 -8.69 -21.80 5.61
CA ILE A 150 -8.88 -22.07 4.19
C ILE A 150 -8.01 -21.07 3.39
N CYS A 151 -7.22 -21.56 2.44
CA CYS A 151 -6.43 -20.70 1.58
C CYS A 151 -7.35 -19.95 0.60
N VAL A 152 -7.06 -18.70 0.26
CA VAL A 152 -7.86 -17.96 -0.73
C VAL A 152 -7.26 -18.13 -2.14
N PRO A 153 -8.02 -17.90 -3.23
CA PRO A 153 -7.43 -17.81 -4.58
C PRO A 153 -6.21 -16.87 -4.59
N GLY A 154 -5.18 -17.22 -5.35
CA GLY A 154 -3.86 -16.59 -5.27
C GLY A 154 -2.98 -17.08 -4.11
N GLN A 155 -3.44 -18.07 -3.33
CA GLN A 155 -2.64 -18.80 -2.34
C GLN A 155 -2.66 -20.31 -2.63
N PHE A 156 -1.71 -21.03 -2.03
CA PHE A 156 -1.63 -22.48 -2.03
C PHE A 156 -1.34 -23.01 -0.61
N VAL A 157 -1.64 -24.29 -0.39
CA VAL A 157 -1.30 -25.00 0.86
C VAL A 157 0.19 -25.30 0.90
N ALA A 158 0.93 -24.56 1.73
CA ALA A 158 2.24 -25.01 2.21
C ALA A 158 2.05 -25.93 3.44
N VAL A 159 3.15 -26.47 3.98
CA VAL A 159 3.16 -27.56 4.99
C VAL A 159 2.18 -27.36 6.15
N ASP A 160 2.08 -26.14 6.70
CA ASP A 160 1.26 -25.80 7.86
C ASP A 160 0.53 -24.44 7.76
N LYS A 161 0.63 -23.75 6.61
CA LYS A 161 0.11 -22.40 6.37
C LYS A 161 -0.26 -22.18 4.90
N CYS A 162 -1.13 -21.22 4.63
CA CYS A 162 -1.35 -20.75 3.26
C CYS A 162 -0.26 -19.77 2.85
N GLU A 163 0.42 -20.04 1.73
CA GLU A 163 1.40 -19.14 1.15
C GLU A 163 0.87 -18.51 -0.14
N ALA A 164 1.24 -17.26 -0.39
CA ALA A 164 0.83 -16.55 -1.60
C ALA A 164 1.61 -17.05 -2.82
N CYS A 165 0.92 -17.20 -3.96
CA CYS A 165 1.55 -17.59 -5.22
C CYS A 165 2.64 -16.60 -5.64
N ALA A 166 3.80 -17.13 -6.03
CA ALA A 166 4.88 -16.33 -6.58
C ALA A 166 4.41 -15.52 -7.81
N LYS A 167 5.06 -14.39 -8.07
CA LYS A 167 4.79 -13.57 -9.27
C LYS A 167 5.00 -14.42 -10.54
N GLY A 168 4.01 -14.39 -11.44
CA GLY A 168 3.96 -15.27 -12.61
C GLY A 168 3.17 -16.58 -12.43
N ASN A 169 2.65 -16.86 -11.23
CA ASN A 169 1.80 -18.02 -10.97
C ASN A 169 0.42 -17.61 -10.42
N TYR A 170 -0.58 -18.48 -10.59
CA TYR A 170 -1.94 -18.31 -10.09
C TYR A 170 -2.49 -19.56 -9.37
N SER A 171 -3.58 -19.37 -8.63
CA SER A 171 -4.38 -20.42 -7.96
C SER A 171 -5.85 -20.00 -8.01
N THR A 172 -6.71 -20.84 -8.58
CA THR A 172 -8.13 -20.54 -8.85
C THR A 172 -9.07 -20.83 -7.69
N HIS A 173 -8.67 -21.68 -6.75
CA HIS A 173 -9.53 -22.21 -5.70
C HIS A 173 -8.75 -22.35 -4.39
N PRO A 174 -9.44 -22.39 -3.24
CA PRO A 174 -8.79 -22.71 -1.97
C PRO A 174 -7.98 -24.00 -2.07
N VAL A 175 -8.53 -24.98 -2.82
CA VAL A 175 -8.13 -26.38 -3.00
C VAL A 175 -6.69 -26.61 -3.51
N SER A 176 -6.01 -25.58 -4.02
CA SER A 176 -4.68 -25.71 -4.64
C SER A 176 -3.56 -26.09 -3.66
N ASP A 177 -2.96 -27.26 -3.90
CA ASP A 177 -1.72 -27.74 -3.26
C ASP A 177 -0.45 -27.06 -3.81
N LYS A 178 -0.56 -26.45 -5.00
CA LYS A 178 0.47 -25.67 -5.68
C LYS A 178 -0.16 -24.59 -6.55
N CYS A 179 0.61 -23.56 -6.86
CA CYS A 179 0.22 -22.58 -7.88
C CYS A 179 0.57 -23.08 -9.28
N GLU A 180 -0.30 -22.79 -10.24
CA GLU A 180 -0.09 -23.04 -11.67
C GLU A 180 0.68 -21.85 -12.30
N PRO A 181 1.61 -22.09 -13.25
CA PRO A 181 2.27 -21.00 -13.96
C PRO A 181 1.27 -20.29 -14.90
N CYS A 182 1.46 -18.99 -15.09
CA CYS A 182 0.79 -18.25 -16.15
C CYS A 182 1.13 -18.81 -17.54
N PRO A 183 0.26 -18.59 -18.56
CA PRO A 183 0.56 -18.89 -19.95
C PRO A 183 1.86 -18.24 -20.44
N ASP A 184 2.46 -18.81 -21.49
CA ASP A 184 3.71 -18.30 -22.09
C ASP A 184 3.62 -16.80 -22.42
N GLY A 185 4.62 -16.03 -21.99
CA GLY A 185 4.67 -14.58 -22.19
C GLY A 185 3.77 -13.77 -21.23
N GLN A 186 3.14 -14.40 -20.23
CA GLN A 186 2.31 -13.71 -19.23
C GLN A 186 2.85 -13.80 -17.80
N THR A 187 2.36 -12.90 -16.94
CA THR A 187 2.77 -12.77 -15.53
C THR A 187 1.64 -12.21 -14.66
N THR A 188 1.82 -12.20 -13.34
CA THR A 188 0.88 -11.58 -12.40
C THR A 188 1.44 -10.28 -11.83
N ALA A 189 0.59 -9.40 -11.29
CA ALA A 189 1.02 -8.07 -10.82
C ALA A 189 2.07 -8.17 -9.70
N THR A 190 1.71 -8.88 -8.64
CA THR A 190 2.52 -9.10 -7.45
C THR A 190 2.39 -10.54 -6.99
N VAL A 191 3.22 -10.92 -6.01
CA VAL A 191 2.98 -12.12 -5.21
C VAL A 191 1.53 -12.09 -4.68
N GLY A 192 0.81 -13.21 -4.81
CA GLY A 192 -0.58 -13.37 -4.40
C GLY A 192 -1.64 -12.81 -5.35
N ALA A 193 -1.28 -12.08 -6.42
CA ALA A 193 -2.25 -11.48 -7.32
C ALA A 193 -2.92 -12.48 -8.29
N GLY A 194 -2.35 -13.67 -8.46
CA GLY A 194 -2.86 -14.69 -9.38
C GLY A 194 -4.09 -15.43 -8.85
N ILE A 195 -5.26 -14.80 -8.87
CA ILE A 195 -6.51 -15.44 -8.39
C ILE A 195 -7.15 -16.39 -9.42
N ASN A 196 -6.68 -16.36 -10.68
CA ASN A 196 -7.09 -17.23 -11.78
C ASN A 196 -6.21 -16.98 -13.02
N ALA A 197 -6.40 -17.76 -14.09
CA ALA A 197 -5.69 -17.56 -15.36
C ALA A 197 -5.90 -16.16 -15.98
N SER A 198 -7.07 -15.53 -15.79
CA SER A 198 -7.31 -14.14 -16.23
C SER A 198 -6.61 -13.06 -15.37
N SER A 199 -5.93 -13.45 -14.30
CA SER A 199 -5.03 -12.58 -13.52
C SER A 199 -3.62 -12.51 -14.14
N CYS A 200 -3.36 -13.35 -15.14
CA CYS A 200 -2.15 -13.32 -15.94
C CYS A 200 -2.32 -12.29 -17.07
N TYR A 201 -1.37 -11.36 -17.17
CA TYR A 201 -1.33 -10.32 -18.20
C TYR A 201 0.00 -10.39 -18.97
N GLU A 202 0.03 -9.80 -20.17
CA GLU A 202 1.19 -9.84 -21.07
C GLU A 202 2.43 -9.15 -20.47
N ILE A 203 3.57 -9.82 -20.57
CA ILE A 203 4.85 -9.28 -20.09
C ILE A 203 5.29 -8.12 -20.99
N CYS A 204 5.25 -6.91 -20.45
CA CYS A 204 5.73 -5.71 -21.14
C CYS A 204 7.22 -5.84 -21.51
N VAL A 205 7.56 -5.52 -22.76
CA VAL A 205 8.94 -5.52 -23.23
C VAL A 205 9.74 -4.34 -22.64
N PRO A 206 11.09 -4.40 -22.59
CA PRO A 206 11.90 -3.24 -22.20
C PRO A 206 11.53 -1.97 -22.98
N GLY A 207 11.55 -0.82 -22.31
CA GLY A 207 10.99 0.42 -22.85
C GLY A 207 9.47 0.58 -22.68
N GLN A 208 8.79 -0.39 -22.07
CA GLN A 208 7.38 -0.30 -21.68
C GLN A 208 7.20 -0.55 -20.17
N PHE A 209 6.05 -0.13 -19.65
CA PHE A 209 5.61 -0.38 -18.27
C PHE A 209 4.14 -0.85 -18.26
N PHE A 210 3.75 -1.60 -17.24
CA PHE A 210 2.39 -2.10 -17.12
C PHE A 210 1.46 -1.07 -16.48
N ARG A 211 0.31 -0.81 -17.10
CA ARG A 211 -0.70 0.15 -16.62
C ARG A 211 -2.10 -0.24 -17.03
N VAL A 212 -2.93 -0.60 -16.04
CA VAL A 212 -4.37 -0.90 -16.19
C VAL A 212 -4.60 -1.89 -17.36
N ASP A 213 -4.09 -3.10 -17.16
CA ASP A 213 -4.30 -4.27 -18.04
C ASP A 213 -3.70 -4.18 -19.45
N LYS A 214 -2.74 -3.28 -19.67
CA LYS A 214 -1.96 -3.16 -20.91
C LYS A 214 -0.55 -2.64 -20.65
N CYS A 215 0.33 -2.81 -21.63
CA CYS A 215 1.66 -2.21 -21.65
C CYS A 215 1.61 -0.85 -22.35
N GLU A 216 2.13 0.19 -21.69
CA GLU A 216 2.32 1.53 -22.27
C GLU A 216 3.82 1.80 -22.47
N PRO A 217 4.24 2.46 -23.56
CA PRO A 217 5.65 2.83 -23.74
C PRO A 217 6.07 3.91 -22.73
N CYS A 218 7.32 3.84 -22.29
CA CYS A 218 7.92 4.88 -21.46
C CYS A 218 7.96 6.22 -22.20
N ALA A 219 7.62 7.29 -21.50
CA ALA A 219 7.77 8.65 -22.02
C ALA A 219 9.24 8.95 -22.39
N GLU A 220 9.44 9.95 -23.25
CA GLU A 220 10.78 10.43 -23.57
C GLU A 220 11.50 10.89 -22.29
N GLY A 221 12.78 10.58 -22.16
CA GLY A 221 13.55 10.82 -20.95
C GLY A 221 13.29 9.82 -19.82
N SER A 222 12.67 8.67 -20.12
CA SER A 222 12.50 7.57 -19.15
C SER A 222 12.72 6.20 -19.79
N TYR A 223 13.17 5.23 -18.98
CA TYR A 223 13.47 3.86 -19.40
C TYR A 223 12.80 2.81 -18.51
N SER A 224 12.72 1.58 -19.00
CA SER A 224 12.26 0.40 -18.26
C SER A 224 13.13 -0.79 -18.66
N THR A 225 13.93 -1.28 -17.71
CA THR A 225 14.92 -2.36 -17.91
C THR A 225 14.29 -3.75 -17.91
N HIS A 226 13.19 -3.93 -17.17
CA HIS A 226 12.69 -5.24 -16.80
C HIS A 226 11.36 -5.55 -17.47
N PRO A 227 11.18 -6.78 -17.98
CA PRO A 227 9.85 -7.34 -18.04
C PRO A 227 9.17 -7.20 -16.67
N VAL A 228 7.95 -6.69 -16.67
CA VAL A 228 7.11 -6.43 -15.48
C VAL A 228 7.54 -5.28 -14.56
N SER A 229 8.02 -4.16 -15.12
CA SER A 229 8.08 -2.89 -14.38
C SER A 229 6.71 -2.19 -14.36
N ASP A 230 6.25 -1.79 -13.17
CA ASP A 230 4.98 -1.06 -12.96
C ASP A 230 5.11 0.46 -13.22
N LYS A 231 6.33 0.93 -13.48
CA LYS A 231 6.67 2.32 -13.80
C LYS A 231 7.94 2.40 -14.66
N CYS A 232 8.15 3.53 -15.32
CA CYS A 232 9.45 3.86 -15.91
C CYS A 232 10.34 4.61 -14.90
N GLU A 233 11.65 4.46 -15.04
CA GLU A 233 12.67 5.22 -14.33
C GLU A 233 13.12 6.40 -15.19
N SER A 234 13.27 7.58 -14.61
CA SER A 234 13.76 8.75 -15.34
C SER A 234 15.24 8.59 -15.73
N CYS A 235 15.63 9.15 -16.87
CA CYS A 235 17.04 9.26 -17.23
C CYS A 235 17.82 10.16 -16.23
N PRO A 236 19.13 9.94 -16.07
CA PRO A 236 20.01 10.83 -15.31
C PRO A 236 20.01 12.28 -15.83
N ASP A 237 20.34 13.23 -14.96
CA ASP A 237 20.39 14.66 -15.29
C ASP A 237 21.24 14.96 -16.53
N GLY A 238 20.67 15.74 -17.47
CA GLY A 238 21.33 16.07 -18.75
C GLY A 238 21.27 14.98 -19.82
N GLN A 239 20.48 13.92 -19.61
CA GLN A 239 20.24 12.85 -20.58
C GLN A 239 18.74 12.69 -20.90
N THR A 240 18.45 12.18 -22.09
CA THR A 240 17.10 11.81 -22.54
C THR A 240 17.13 10.50 -23.33
N THR A 241 15.98 9.91 -23.60
CA THR A 241 15.86 8.79 -24.54
C THR A 241 15.57 9.31 -25.95
N ALA A 242 15.91 8.53 -26.98
CA ALA A 242 15.81 9.00 -28.35
C ALA A 242 14.37 9.34 -28.81
N THR A 243 13.38 8.59 -28.31
CA THR A 243 11.93 8.75 -28.55
C THR A 243 11.16 8.03 -27.43
N VAL A 244 9.84 8.27 -27.37
CA VAL A 244 8.89 7.47 -26.55
C VAL A 244 9.08 5.97 -26.83
N GLY A 245 9.29 5.18 -25.78
CA GLY A 245 9.51 3.73 -25.85
C GLY A 245 10.95 3.30 -26.14
N ALA A 246 11.88 4.20 -26.46
CA ALA A 246 13.27 3.85 -26.77
C ALA A 246 14.12 3.50 -25.53
N GLY A 247 13.64 3.81 -24.33
CA GLY A 247 14.34 3.58 -23.07
C GLY A 247 14.35 2.11 -22.63
N ILE A 248 15.12 1.25 -23.29
CA ILE A 248 15.21 -0.17 -22.92
C ILE A 248 16.08 -0.44 -21.68
N ASN A 249 16.93 0.51 -21.28
CA ASN A 249 17.70 0.51 -20.03
C ASN A 249 18.39 1.87 -19.83
N ALA A 250 19.12 2.04 -18.73
CA ALA A 250 19.87 3.27 -18.43
C ALA A 250 20.91 3.66 -19.51
N SER A 251 21.44 2.73 -20.30
CA SER A 251 22.39 3.07 -21.40
C SER A 251 21.69 3.64 -22.65
N SER A 252 20.36 3.53 -22.72
CA SER A 252 19.50 4.19 -23.71
C SER A 252 19.29 5.69 -23.43
N CYS A 253 19.67 6.15 -22.24
CA CYS A 253 19.79 7.57 -21.94
C CYS A 253 21.09 8.11 -22.54
N ASP A 254 20.98 9.21 -23.29
CA ASP A 254 22.10 9.91 -23.90
C ASP A 254 21.81 11.41 -23.96
N GLY A 255 22.82 12.23 -24.26
CA GLY A 255 22.65 13.68 -24.36
C GLY A 255 21.73 14.01 -25.53
N ILE A 256 20.85 15.01 -25.40
CA ILE A 256 19.92 15.37 -26.48
C ILE A 256 20.61 15.74 -27.81
N CYS A 257 21.89 16.16 -27.77
CA CYS A 257 22.74 16.32 -28.96
C CYS A 257 22.88 15.05 -29.82
N ALA A 258 22.68 13.86 -29.25
CA ALA A 258 22.77 12.57 -29.96
C ALA A 258 21.64 12.39 -30.98
N THR A 259 20.45 12.91 -30.65
CA THR A 259 19.25 12.85 -31.51
C THR A 259 18.95 14.17 -32.20
N ASN A 260 19.22 15.29 -31.54
CA ASN A 260 19.01 16.64 -32.07
C ASN A 260 20.30 17.47 -31.99
N LYS A 261 21.11 17.42 -33.05
CA LYS A 261 22.33 18.24 -33.17
C LYS A 261 22.08 19.75 -33.16
N ASN A 262 20.87 20.18 -33.52
CA ASN A 262 20.47 21.58 -33.56
C ASN A 262 19.83 22.04 -32.24
N TYR A 263 19.95 21.25 -31.16
CA TYR A 263 19.41 21.60 -29.85
C TYR A 263 19.89 22.99 -29.38
N CYS A 264 21.20 23.27 -29.42
CA CYS A 264 21.80 24.56 -29.07
C CYS A 264 21.54 25.71 -30.08
N GLY A 265 20.63 25.51 -31.04
CA GLY A 265 20.35 26.44 -32.13
C GLY A 265 21.55 26.76 -33.03
N ASP A 266 21.43 27.82 -33.84
CA ASP A 266 22.50 28.30 -34.73
C ASP A 266 23.57 29.13 -33.98
N LYS A 267 23.51 29.19 -32.64
CA LYS A 267 24.33 30.07 -31.78
C LYS A 267 25.26 29.33 -30.84
N GLY A 268 25.25 28.00 -30.85
CA GLY A 268 26.22 27.18 -30.14
C GLY A 268 26.46 25.82 -30.77
N THR A 269 27.54 25.16 -30.37
CA THR A 269 27.87 23.80 -30.78
C THR A 269 27.36 22.80 -29.74
N CYS A 270 26.61 21.80 -30.19
CA CYS A 270 26.09 20.72 -29.34
C CYS A 270 27.13 19.60 -29.18
N GLU A 271 27.61 19.39 -27.96
CA GLU A 271 28.58 18.33 -27.62
C GLU A 271 28.05 17.39 -26.54
N ILE A 272 28.68 16.21 -26.42
CA ILE A 272 28.35 15.19 -25.41
C ILE A 272 29.62 14.81 -24.68
N ASN A 273 29.58 14.81 -23.35
CA ASN A 273 30.73 14.50 -22.52
C ASN A 273 30.93 12.97 -22.32
N SER A 274 32.00 12.58 -21.65
CA SER A 274 32.29 11.16 -21.34
C SER A 274 31.24 10.46 -20.46
N GLU A 275 30.35 11.22 -19.80
CA GLU A 275 29.21 10.73 -19.01
C GLU A 275 27.91 10.69 -19.83
N LYS A 276 27.96 10.81 -21.16
CA LYS A 276 26.80 10.93 -22.05
C LYS A 276 25.88 12.13 -21.78
N LYS A 277 26.31 13.15 -21.04
CA LYS A 277 25.51 14.37 -20.83
C LYS A 277 25.74 15.35 -21.98
N HIS A 278 24.67 15.98 -22.46
CA HIS A 278 24.79 17.06 -23.44
C HIS A 278 25.29 18.34 -22.78
N TYR A 279 25.97 19.18 -23.57
CA TYR A 279 26.29 20.56 -23.21
C TYR A 279 26.44 21.41 -24.47
N CYS A 280 26.08 22.70 -24.35
CA CYS A 280 26.12 23.66 -25.43
C CYS A 280 27.31 24.61 -25.27
N HIS A 281 28.21 24.65 -26.25
CA HIS A 281 29.23 25.71 -26.35
C HIS A 281 28.66 26.90 -27.10
N CYS A 282 28.24 27.94 -26.39
CA CYS A 282 27.70 29.13 -27.02
C CYS A 282 28.78 30.00 -27.67
N HIS A 283 28.42 30.66 -28.78
CA HIS A 283 29.26 31.70 -29.40
C HIS A 283 29.41 32.90 -28.45
N SER A 284 30.45 33.71 -28.65
CA SER A 284 30.95 34.75 -27.73
C SER A 284 30.00 35.87 -27.29
N ASP A 285 28.75 35.88 -27.77
CA ASP A 285 27.71 36.86 -27.41
C ASP A 285 26.45 36.18 -26.82
N TYR A 286 26.45 34.86 -26.65
CA TYR A 286 25.28 34.06 -26.25
C TYR A 286 25.59 33.17 -25.05
N TYR A 287 24.57 32.89 -24.24
CA TYR A 287 24.65 32.05 -23.05
C TYR A 287 23.30 31.38 -22.73
N GLY A 288 23.25 30.60 -21.64
CA GLY A 288 22.09 29.78 -21.27
C GLY A 288 22.19 28.34 -21.79
N ASP A 289 21.30 27.46 -21.33
CA ASP A 289 21.35 26.02 -21.60
C ASP A 289 21.19 25.67 -23.09
N VAL A 290 20.67 26.59 -23.89
CA VAL A 290 20.34 26.43 -25.32
C VAL A 290 20.93 27.56 -26.19
N CYS A 291 21.82 28.40 -25.63
CA CYS A 291 22.46 29.53 -26.32
C CYS A 291 21.51 30.57 -26.94
N ASP A 292 20.34 30.77 -26.35
CA ASP A 292 19.28 31.68 -26.80
C ASP A 292 19.36 33.08 -26.16
N LEU A 293 19.98 33.20 -24.99
CA LEU A 293 20.16 34.48 -24.29
C LEU A 293 21.37 35.22 -24.85
N ARG A 294 21.20 36.50 -25.21
CA ARG A 294 22.28 37.36 -25.69
C ARG A 294 22.85 38.20 -24.54
N GLN A 295 24.17 38.30 -24.45
CA GLN A 295 24.84 39.21 -23.52
C GLN A 295 24.70 40.66 -24.04
N GLU A 296 24.05 41.52 -23.27
CA GLU A 296 24.02 42.96 -23.56
C GLU A 296 25.41 43.55 -23.29
N PRO A 297 25.94 44.42 -24.19
CA PRO A 297 27.23 45.04 -23.98
C PRO A 297 27.16 46.01 -22.80
N GLU A 298 28.01 45.84 -21.79
CA GLU A 298 28.20 46.84 -20.74
C GLU A 298 28.83 48.11 -21.36
N ASP A 299 28.03 49.15 -21.57
CA ASP A 299 28.49 50.46 -22.02
C ASP A 299 29.41 51.11 -20.97
N GLU A 300 30.72 50.85 -21.07
CA GLU A 300 31.79 51.51 -20.30
C GLU A 300 31.67 53.05 -20.30
N ASN A 301 31.05 53.61 -21.35
CA ASN A 301 30.77 55.04 -21.51
C ASN A 301 29.92 55.64 -20.37
N LEU A 302 29.09 54.86 -19.68
CA LEU A 302 28.23 55.38 -18.60
C LEU A 302 29.05 55.81 -17.36
N LYS A 303 30.22 55.20 -17.11
CA LYS A 303 31.09 55.56 -15.97
C LYS A 303 31.69 56.95 -16.12
N ILE A 304 31.94 57.43 -17.34
CA ILE A 304 32.55 58.74 -17.61
C ILE A 304 31.53 59.89 -17.43
N VAL A 305 30.27 59.68 -17.83
CA VAL A 305 29.22 60.71 -17.77
C VAL A 305 28.85 61.12 -16.33
N ILE A 306 28.95 60.18 -15.38
CA ILE A 306 28.62 60.41 -13.96
C ILE A 306 29.64 61.33 -13.27
N GLY A 307 30.91 61.36 -13.73
CA GLY A 307 31.94 62.22 -13.16
C GLY A 307 31.77 63.71 -13.48
N VAL A 308 31.30 64.04 -14.69
CA VAL A 308 31.19 65.43 -15.17
C VAL A 308 29.99 66.16 -14.57
N THR A 309 28.87 65.45 -14.36
CA THR A 309 27.62 66.04 -13.83
C THR A 309 27.75 66.47 -12.37
N ALA A 310 28.44 65.69 -11.54
CA ALA A 310 28.71 66.05 -10.14
C ALA A 310 29.60 67.30 -9.99
N GLY A 311 30.60 67.46 -10.86
CA GLY A 311 31.53 68.60 -10.82
C GLY A 311 30.86 69.95 -11.08
N VAL A 312 29.99 70.03 -12.09
CA VAL A 312 29.26 71.26 -12.42
C VAL A 312 28.22 71.62 -11.35
N GLY A 313 27.48 70.63 -10.84
CA GLY A 313 26.51 70.83 -9.76
C GLY A 313 27.17 71.33 -8.46
N GLY A 314 28.30 70.73 -8.07
CA GLY A 314 29.07 71.17 -6.90
C GLY A 314 29.60 72.60 -7.04
N LEU A 315 30.14 72.95 -8.22
CA LEU A 315 30.68 74.28 -8.46
C LEU A 315 29.58 75.37 -8.48
N LEU A 316 28.41 75.08 -9.02
CA LEU A 316 27.24 75.98 -8.97
C LEU A 316 26.70 76.16 -7.54
N LEU A 317 26.66 75.11 -6.72
CA LEU A 317 26.26 75.21 -5.31
C LEU A 317 27.26 76.05 -4.49
N ILE A 318 28.57 75.87 -4.70
CA ILE A 318 29.60 76.68 -4.04
C ILE A 318 29.47 78.16 -4.43
N LEU A 319 29.25 78.47 -5.72
CA LEU A 319 29.00 79.84 -6.17
C LEU A 319 27.72 80.44 -5.56
N ALA A 320 26.64 79.67 -5.45
CA ALA A 320 25.41 80.12 -4.80
C ALA A 320 25.62 80.43 -3.32
N ILE A 321 26.39 79.62 -2.59
CA ILE A 321 26.75 79.86 -1.18
C ILE A 321 27.61 81.13 -1.05
N ILE A 322 28.61 81.33 -1.92
CA ILE A 322 29.45 82.53 -1.92
C ILE A 322 28.60 83.78 -2.20
N CYS A 323 27.71 83.74 -3.20
CA CYS A 323 26.76 84.81 -3.49
C CYS A 323 25.83 85.10 -2.29
N GLY A 324 25.34 84.06 -1.61
CA GLY A 324 24.55 84.19 -0.39
C GLY A 324 25.31 84.89 0.74
N ILE A 325 26.57 84.51 0.99
CA ILE A 325 27.43 85.15 1.98
C ILE A 325 27.69 86.62 1.62
N LEU A 326 27.96 86.93 0.36
CA LEU A 326 28.16 88.32 -0.11
C LEU A 326 26.86 89.15 0.01
N ALA A 327 25.70 88.57 -0.28
CA ALA A 327 24.40 89.22 -0.12
C ALA A 327 24.07 89.47 1.37
N CYS A 328 24.33 88.51 2.26
CA CYS A 328 24.18 88.67 3.70
C CYS A 328 25.13 89.74 4.25
N ARG A 329 26.40 89.77 3.82
CA ARG A 329 27.36 90.82 4.22
C ARG A 329 26.99 92.20 3.70
N ARG A 330 26.29 92.31 2.55
CA ARG A 330 25.70 93.56 2.07
C ARG A 330 24.47 93.99 2.87
N LYS A 331 23.54 93.07 3.18
CA LYS A 331 22.35 93.37 4.00
C LYS A 331 22.68 93.68 5.47
N ALA A 332 23.79 93.18 6.01
CA ALA A 332 24.24 93.49 7.37
C ALA A 332 24.78 94.93 7.55
N ALA A 333 24.98 95.68 6.45
CA ALA A 333 25.43 97.08 6.50
C ALA A 333 24.28 98.10 6.62
N GLU A 334 23.03 97.72 6.31
CA GLU A 334 21.87 98.62 6.31
C GLU A 334 20.69 98.02 7.09
N ARG A 335 20.71 98.20 8.41
CA ARG A 335 19.55 98.39 9.33
C ARG A 335 20.01 98.39 10.79
N LYS A 336 20.47 99.55 11.26
CA LYS A 336 20.40 99.92 12.69
C LYS A 336 19.24 100.90 12.87
N SER A 337 18.54 100.79 14.00
CA SER A 337 17.47 101.69 14.46
C SER A 337 16.11 101.63 13.72
N ALA A 338 15.16 100.93 14.33
CA ALA A 338 13.80 101.43 14.60
C ALA A 338 13.12 100.46 15.60
N THR A 339 12.33 100.97 16.55
CA THR A 339 11.93 100.25 17.78
C THR A 339 10.42 100.34 18.02
N ALA A 340 9.86 99.35 18.73
CA ALA A 340 8.62 99.37 19.55
C ALA A 340 7.22 99.47 18.90
N SER A 341 6.40 98.42 19.13
CA SER A 341 5.09 98.41 19.83
C SER A 341 4.57 96.94 19.86
N LEU A 342 4.25 96.34 21.02
CA LEU A 342 2.91 96.20 21.65
C LEU A 342 1.89 95.45 20.74
N GLU A 343 1.06 94.48 21.17
CA GLU A 343 0.74 93.91 22.49
C GLU A 343 0.14 92.48 22.37
N SER A 344 -0.40 91.87 23.44
CA SER A 344 -0.70 90.43 23.57
C SER A 344 -2.16 89.97 23.31
N GLU A 345 -2.32 88.64 23.17
CA GLU A 345 -3.48 87.77 23.49
C GLU A 345 -4.88 88.03 22.89
N SER A 346 -5.49 86.98 22.31
CA SER A 346 -6.71 86.33 22.83
C SER A 346 -7.18 85.15 21.94
N ASP A 347 -8.25 84.47 22.35
CA ASP A 347 -8.57 83.06 22.12
C ASP A 347 -9.89 82.84 21.31
N VAL A 348 -10.29 81.57 21.16
CA VAL A 348 -11.66 81.04 20.94
C VAL A 348 -12.07 80.59 19.52
N THR A 349 -12.04 79.26 19.39
CA THR A 349 -12.84 78.30 18.58
C THR A 349 -13.90 78.76 17.55
N HIS A 350 -14.09 77.93 16.51
CA HIS A 350 -15.41 77.32 16.24
C HIS A 350 -15.33 75.96 15.53
N ILE A 351 -16.33 75.10 15.80
CA ILE A 351 -16.43 73.67 15.43
C ILE A 351 -17.44 73.45 14.29
N ARG A 352 -17.17 72.55 13.31
CA ARG A 352 -18.17 71.56 12.82
C ARG A 352 -17.67 70.43 11.89
N PHE A 353 -17.98 69.19 12.28
CA PHE A 353 -18.21 68.00 11.44
C PHE A 353 -19.53 68.16 10.62
N PRO A 354 -19.95 67.29 9.66
CA PRO A 354 -19.58 65.88 9.39
C PRO A 354 -19.41 65.57 7.86
N ARG A 355 -19.60 64.39 7.21
CA ARG A 355 -20.10 63.02 7.56
C ARG A 355 -19.70 61.98 6.48
N PHE A 356 -19.64 60.69 6.86
CA PHE A 356 -19.90 59.43 6.09
C PHE A 356 -19.33 59.22 4.65
N ASN A 357 -18.55 58.15 4.35
CA ASN A 357 -18.85 56.70 4.27
C ASN A 357 -19.43 56.27 2.87
N PRO A 358 -19.58 54.98 2.50
CA PRO A 358 -18.61 54.27 1.63
C PRO A 358 -19.23 53.62 0.37
N THR A 359 -18.42 53.18 -0.60
CA THR A 359 -18.83 52.08 -1.50
C THR A 359 -17.65 51.29 -2.09
N LYS A 360 -17.66 49.97 -1.87
CA LYS A 360 -17.14 48.88 -2.74
C LYS A 360 -15.61 48.83 -3.01
N ASN A 361 -14.98 47.67 -3.18
CA ASN A 361 -15.16 46.28 -2.71
C ASN A 361 -13.90 45.49 -3.15
N TRP A 362 -13.79 44.21 -2.75
CA TRP A 362 -12.73 43.22 -3.08
C TRP A 362 -11.44 43.41 -2.27
N PHE A 363 -11.09 42.54 -1.31
CA PHE A 363 -10.69 41.11 -1.40
C PHE A 363 -9.53 40.89 -2.40
N ASP A 364 -8.39 40.27 -2.03
CA ASP A 364 -8.00 39.67 -0.74
C ASP A 364 -6.45 39.62 -0.60
N PRO A 365 -5.87 39.60 0.62
CA PRO A 365 -4.42 39.52 0.81
C PRO A 365 -3.96 38.13 1.31
N PHE A 366 -2.90 37.58 0.73
CA PHE A 366 -2.17 36.45 1.35
C PHE A 366 -0.66 36.56 1.14
N MET A 367 0.05 36.96 2.19
CA MET A 367 1.46 36.61 2.39
C MET A 367 1.76 36.53 3.89
N TYR A 368 2.56 35.51 4.27
CA TYR A 368 3.04 35.20 5.63
C TYR A 368 2.00 34.81 6.70
N ARG A 369 2.07 33.53 7.10
CA ARG A 369 2.44 33.22 8.48
C ARG A 369 3.27 31.93 8.57
N GLU A 370 4.12 31.96 9.59
CA GLU A 370 5.16 31.04 10.00
C GLU A 370 4.64 30.05 11.07
N GLU A 371 5.56 29.28 11.67
CA GLU A 371 5.47 28.59 12.96
C GLU A 371 4.83 27.18 13.11
N THR A 372 5.75 26.25 13.40
CA THR A 372 5.69 25.20 14.44
C THR A 372 4.71 24.02 14.32
N LEU A 373 5.29 22.81 14.42
CA LEU A 373 4.65 21.64 15.00
C LEU A 373 5.72 20.68 15.54
N ASP A 374 5.69 20.47 16.85
CA ASP A 374 6.58 19.53 17.57
C ASP A 374 5.71 18.68 18.50
N LEU A 375 6.05 17.39 18.66
CA LEU A 375 5.71 16.45 19.75
C LEU A 375 5.55 14.98 19.26
N PRO A 376 6.26 14.05 19.92
CA PRO A 376 5.89 12.63 19.93
C PRO A 376 5.82 12.03 21.35
N ARG A 377 4.70 11.36 21.70
CA ARG A 377 4.59 10.14 22.55
C ARG A 377 3.14 9.78 22.89
N PRO A 378 2.89 8.51 23.19
CA PRO A 378 2.22 8.21 24.47
C PRO A 378 2.85 7.04 25.23
N SER A 379 2.64 6.98 26.55
CA SER A 379 2.96 5.82 27.38
C SER A 379 2.02 5.68 28.59
N SER A 380 1.61 4.43 28.85
CA SER A 380 1.08 3.84 30.10
C SER A 380 -0.29 4.28 30.69
N HIS A 381 -1.14 3.26 30.96
CA HIS A 381 -1.87 2.92 32.22
C HIS A 381 -2.53 4.03 33.09
N SER A 382 -3.66 3.81 33.81
CA SER A 382 -4.44 2.60 34.13
C SER A 382 -5.89 2.93 34.59
N THR A 383 -6.71 1.88 34.75
CA THR A 383 -7.81 1.73 35.74
C THR A 383 -8.88 2.83 35.89
N HIS A 384 -10.14 2.45 35.65
CA HIS A 384 -11.15 2.51 36.72
C HIS A 384 -12.18 1.39 36.62
#